data_AF-A0A1V4Q4U3-F1
#
_entry.id   AF-A0A1V4Q4U3-F1
#
_cell.length_a   1.000
_cell.length_b   1.000
_cell.length_c   1.000
_cell.angle_alpha   90.00
_cell.angle_beta   90.00
_cell.angle_gamma   90.00
#
_symmetry.space_group_name_H-M   'P 1'
#
loop_
_entity.id
_entity.type
_entity.pdbx_description
1 polymer ?
#
loop_
_entity_poly.entity_id
_entity_poly.type
_entity_poly.pdbx_seq_one_letter_code
_entity_poly.pdbx_strand_id
1 'polypeptide(L)'
;MSTQFDGPRQRGQEPETPLAELPDWGLDIMRGLYGPDTIDAECARQRRTRTHLAGADSIETDDPVRPLSPLEAELVAADALGALVLRFLRRR
;
A
#
# COMPACT_ATOMS: atom_id res chain seq x y z
N MET A 1 14.80 -31.83 -22.24
CA MET A 1 13.57 -31.02 -22.39
C MET A 1 13.49 -30.09 -21.19
N SER A 2 13.48 -28.79 -21.44
CA SER A 2 13.53 -27.73 -20.44
C SER A 2 12.21 -27.65 -19.66
N THR A 3 12.24 -27.76 -18.35
CA THR A 3 11.06 -27.57 -17.49
C THR A 3 10.79 -26.09 -17.33
N GLN A 4 9.81 -25.61 -18.10
CA GLN A 4 9.33 -24.24 -18.06
C GLN A 4 8.43 -24.08 -16.84
N PHE A 5 8.93 -23.40 -15.80
CA PHE A 5 8.13 -22.94 -14.67
C PHE A 5 7.30 -21.72 -15.12
N ASP A 6 6.16 -21.97 -15.76
CA ASP A 6 5.13 -20.94 -15.92
C ASP A 6 4.22 -20.98 -14.68
N GLY A 7 4.71 -20.39 -13.59
CA GLY A 7 3.86 -20.01 -12.47
C GLY A 7 2.88 -18.91 -12.89
N PRO A 8 1.63 -18.90 -12.39
CA PRO A 8 0.70 -17.82 -12.69
C PRO A 8 1.28 -16.52 -12.14
N ARG A 9 1.76 -15.66 -13.04
CA ARG A 9 2.03 -14.25 -12.74
C ARG A 9 0.69 -13.57 -12.49
N GLN A 10 0.11 -13.79 -11.31
CA GLN A 10 -0.87 -12.87 -10.78
C GLN A 10 -0.12 -11.57 -10.49
N ARG A 11 0.02 -10.73 -11.52
CA ARG A 11 0.08 -9.28 -11.33
C ARG A 11 -1.33 -8.85 -10.92
N GLY A 12 -1.78 -9.36 -9.77
CA GLY A 12 -2.80 -8.69 -9.00
C GLY A 12 -2.19 -7.34 -8.70
N GLN A 13 -2.81 -6.30 -9.25
CA GLN A 13 -2.54 -4.94 -8.84
C GLN A 13 -3.00 -4.89 -7.39
N GLU A 14 -2.13 -5.29 -6.46
CA GLU A 14 -2.36 -5.14 -5.04
C GLU A 14 -2.80 -3.68 -4.86
N PRO A 15 -3.96 -3.44 -4.22
CA PRO A 15 -4.42 -2.09 -4.00
C PRO A 15 -3.27 -1.33 -3.33
N GLU A 16 -2.73 -0.32 -4.02
CA GLU A 16 -1.56 0.41 -3.56
C GLU A 16 -1.84 0.88 -2.12
N THR A 17 -1.10 0.34 -1.15
CA THR A 17 -1.36 0.61 0.26
C THR A 17 -1.36 2.11 0.48
N PRO A 18 -2.49 2.69 0.92
CA PRO A 18 -2.59 4.10 1.23
C PRO A 18 -1.55 4.47 2.27
N LEU A 19 -1.00 5.66 2.15
CA LEU A 19 0.03 6.16 3.06
C LEU A 19 -0.50 6.22 4.50
N ALA A 20 -1.79 6.49 4.66
CA ALA A 20 -2.47 6.52 5.95
C ALA A 20 -2.67 5.13 6.61
N GLU A 21 -2.40 4.04 5.90
CA GLU A 21 -2.48 2.66 6.42
C GLU A 21 -1.12 2.15 6.87
N LEU A 22 -0.04 2.89 6.64
CA LEU A 22 1.26 2.57 7.21
C LEU A 22 1.23 2.71 8.75
N PRO A 23 1.98 1.87 9.47
CA PRO A 23 2.24 2.08 10.88
C PRO A 23 3.01 3.39 11.12
N ASP A 24 2.94 3.92 12.34
CA ASP A 24 3.54 5.20 12.72
C ASP A 24 5.02 5.30 12.35
N TRP A 25 5.80 4.23 12.56
CA TRP A 25 7.22 4.19 12.21
C TRP A 25 7.45 4.36 10.71
N GLY A 26 6.56 3.83 9.86
CA GLY A 26 6.65 3.95 8.40
C GLY A 26 6.31 5.37 7.94
N LEU A 27 5.33 5.99 8.59
CA LEU A 27 5.00 7.41 8.36
C LEU A 27 6.16 8.32 8.77
N ASP A 28 6.81 8.06 9.89
CA ASP A 28 7.96 8.84 10.36
C ASP A 28 9.14 8.75 9.40
N ILE A 29 9.40 7.56 8.83
CA ILE A 29 10.40 7.40 7.77
C ILE A 29 10.03 8.23 6.54
N MET A 30 8.78 8.14 6.07
CA MET A 30 8.32 8.91 4.91
C MET A 30 8.43 10.42 5.14
N ARG A 31 8.11 10.90 6.34
CA ARG A 31 8.27 12.31 6.74
C ARG A 31 9.74 12.73 6.77
N GLY A 32 10.63 11.86 7.24
CA GLY A 32 12.08 12.10 7.20
C GLY A 32 12.63 12.20 5.77
N LEU A 33 12.13 11.39 4.84
CA LEU A 33 12.62 11.35 3.45
C LEU A 33 12.06 12.47 2.56
N TYR A 34 10.77 12.79 2.69
CA TYR A 34 10.06 13.70 1.78
C TYR A 34 9.55 14.99 2.43
N GLY A 35 9.72 15.13 3.75
CA GLY A 35 9.24 16.25 4.54
C GLY A 35 7.82 16.06 5.08
N PRO A 36 7.51 16.58 6.29
CA PRO A 36 6.22 16.40 6.94
C PRO A 36 5.06 17.00 6.14
N ASP A 37 5.22 18.21 5.62
CA ASP A 37 4.18 18.91 4.85
C ASP A 37 3.76 18.11 3.60
N THR A 38 4.73 17.50 2.90
CA THR A 38 4.50 16.67 1.72
C THR A 38 3.65 15.45 2.05
N ILE A 39 4.00 14.77 3.14
CA ILE A 39 3.34 13.54 3.59
C ILE A 39 1.94 13.83 4.10
N ASP A 40 1.77 14.87 4.92
CA ASP A 40 0.46 15.24 5.45
C ASP A 40 -0.48 15.71 4.33
N ALA A 41 0.03 16.43 3.33
CA ALA A 41 -0.73 16.80 2.14
C ALA A 41 -1.17 15.57 1.34
N GLU A 42 -0.30 14.56 1.17
CA GLU A 42 -0.64 13.33 0.48
C GLU A 42 -1.68 12.50 1.24
N CYS A 43 -1.55 12.38 2.57
CA CYS A 43 -2.54 11.75 3.43
C CYS A 43 -3.90 12.45 3.34
N ALA A 44 -3.92 13.78 3.29
CA ALA A 44 -5.15 14.56 3.10
C ALA A 44 -5.76 14.33 1.70
N ARG A 45 -4.93 14.22 0.65
CA ARG A 45 -5.38 13.91 -0.72
C ARG A 45 -6.02 12.51 -0.79
N GLN A 46 -5.36 11.49 -0.24
CA GLN A 46 -5.86 10.10 -0.27
C GLN A 46 -7.17 9.94 0.49
N ARG A 47 -7.33 10.61 1.64
CA ARG A 47 -8.61 10.64 2.37
C ARG A 47 -9.76 11.17 1.52
N ARG A 48 -9.54 12.25 0.77
CA ARG A 48 -10.56 12.83 -0.13
C ARG A 48 -10.91 11.88 -1.28
N THR A 49 -9.91 11.24 -1.88
CA THR A 49 -10.13 10.27 -2.98
C THR A 49 -10.89 9.03 -2.51
N ARG A 50 -10.59 8.53 -1.30
CA ARG A 50 -11.29 7.36 -0.72
C ARG A 50 -12.76 7.65 -0.43
N THR A 51 -13.08 8.83 0.10
CA THR A 51 -14.47 9.27 0.31
C THR A 51 -15.26 9.33 -1.00
N HIS A 52 -14.60 9.62 -2.13
CA HIS A 52 -15.26 9.68 -3.45
C HIS A 52 -15.52 8.29 -4.06
N LEU A 53 -14.62 7.32 -3.83
CA LEU A 53 -14.78 5.94 -4.30
C LEU A 53 -15.78 5.12 -3.47
N ALA A 54 -15.92 5.41 -2.17
CA ALA A 54 -16.93 4.73 -1.33
C ALA A 54 -18.39 4.98 -1.76
N GLY A 55 -18.64 5.88 -2.72
CA GLY A 55 -19.96 6.09 -3.32
C GLY A 55 -20.27 5.20 -4.54
N ALA A 56 -19.29 4.46 -5.07
CA ALA A 56 -19.46 3.59 -6.23
C ALA A 56 -18.76 2.24 -5.97
N ASP A 57 -19.53 1.16 -6.01
CA ASP A 57 -19.10 -0.24 -5.97
C ASP A 57 -18.68 -0.82 -4.61
N SER A 58 -19.68 -1.16 -3.80
CA SER A 58 -19.59 -2.30 -2.87
C SER A 58 -19.95 -3.59 -3.61
N ILE A 59 -18.96 -4.26 -4.20
CA ILE A 59 -18.99 -5.71 -4.36
C ILE A 59 -17.88 -6.25 -3.48
N GLU A 60 -18.25 -6.50 -2.24
CA GLU A 60 -17.41 -7.08 -1.20
C GLU A 60 -17.25 -8.58 -1.51
N THR A 61 -16.13 -8.95 -2.15
CA THR A 61 -15.72 -10.36 -2.23
C THR A 61 -15.22 -10.75 -0.86
N ASP A 62 -16.12 -11.31 -0.06
CA ASP A 62 -15.91 -11.85 1.29
C ASP A 62 -15.07 -13.14 1.21
N ASP A 63 -13.78 -13.00 0.92
CA ASP A 63 -12.80 -14.05 1.21
C ASP A 63 -12.40 -13.91 2.68
N PRO A 64 -12.42 -14.99 3.48
CA PRO A 64 -12.08 -14.91 4.90
C PRO A 64 -10.59 -14.59 5.04
N VAL A 65 -10.26 -13.30 5.18
CA VAL A 65 -8.89 -12.83 5.40
C VAL A 65 -8.41 -13.41 6.72
N ARG A 66 -7.51 -14.41 6.64
CA ARG A 66 -6.83 -14.95 7.82
C ARG A 66 -6.16 -13.77 8.54
N PRO A 67 -6.42 -13.57 9.85
CA PRO A 67 -5.75 -12.51 10.59
C PRO A 67 -4.24 -12.78 10.57
N LEU A 68 -3.48 -11.79 10.08
CA LEU A 68 -2.02 -11.85 10.05
C LEU A 68 -1.48 -11.91 11.48
N SER A 69 -0.41 -12.68 11.67
CA SER A 69 0.40 -12.55 12.89
C SER A 69 1.06 -11.17 12.92
N PRO A 70 1.42 -10.64 14.11
CA PRO A 70 2.05 -9.33 14.23
C PRO A 70 3.30 -9.17 13.38
N LEU A 71 4.14 -10.22 13.29
CA LEU A 71 5.36 -10.18 12.49
C LEU A 71 5.07 -10.16 10.98
N GLU A 72 4.05 -10.89 10.54
CA GLU A 72 3.60 -10.86 9.13
C GLU A 72 3.05 -9.47 8.78
N ALA A 73 2.30 -8.83 9.68
CA ALA A 73 1.77 -7.49 9.47
C ALA A 73 2.90 -6.45 9.35
N GLU A 74 3.92 -6.52 10.21
CA GLU A 74 5.11 -5.64 10.11
C GLU A 74 5.86 -5.83 8.79
N LEU A 75 5.99 -7.08 8.32
CA LEU A 75 6.65 -7.38 7.04
C LEU A 75 5.87 -6.82 5.85
N VAL A 76 4.55 -6.97 5.85
CA VAL A 76 3.65 -6.39 4.83
C VAL A 76 3.76 -4.87 4.84
N ALA A 77 3.77 -4.25 6.02
CA ALA A 77 3.94 -2.81 6.15
C ALA A 77 5.30 -2.33 5.62
N ALA A 78 6.37 -3.09 5.83
CA ALA A 78 7.69 -2.79 5.29
C ALA A 78 7.74 -2.88 3.75
N ASP A 79 7.09 -3.88 3.16
CA ASP A 79 6.99 -4.00 1.69
C ASP A 79 6.17 -2.85 1.09
N ALA A 80 5.04 -2.52 1.73
CA ALA A 80 4.21 -1.37 1.37
C ALA A 80 4.99 -0.04 1.44
N LEU A 81 5.82 0.15 2.48
CA LEU A 81 6.69 1.31 2.59
C LEU A 81 7.68 1.38 1.42
N GLY A 82 8.31 0.25 1.06
CA GLY A 82 9.23 0.18 -0.08
C GLY A 82 8.56 0.58 -1.39
N ALA A 83 7.35 0.07 -1.64
CA ALA A 83 6.56 0.44 -2.81
C ALA A 83 6.24 1.94 -2.84
N LEU A 84 5.88 2.52 -1.69
CA LEU A 84 5.60 3.95 -1.55
C LEU A 84 6.83 4.81 -1.81
N VAL A 85 7.99 4.46 -1.29
CA VAL A 85 9.27 5.15 -1.57
C VAL A 85 9.55 5.15 -3.08
N LEU A 86 9.45 3.98 -3.74
CA LEU A 86 9.66 3.89 -5.18
C LEU A 86 8.67 4.75 -5.98
N ARG A 87 7.40 4.79 -5.54
CA ARG A 87 6.37 5.64 -6.16
C ARG A 87 6.71 7.12 -6.05
N PHE A 88 7.16 7.57 -4.88
CA PHE A 88 7.55 8.96 -4.68
C PHE A 88 8.81 9.33 -5.47
N LEU A 89 9.77 8.42 -5.61
CA LEU A 89 10.93 8.62 -6.48
C LEU A 89 10.52 8.75 -7.95
N ARG A 90 9.58 7.93 -8.43
CA ARG A 90 9.09 7.98 -9.82
C ARG A 90 8.26 9.21 -10.15
N ARG A 91 7.68 9.89 -9.16
CA ARG A 91 6.89 11.12 -9.34
C ARG A 91 7.76 12.39 -9.42
N ARG A 92 9.08 12.27 -9.22
CA ARG A 92 10.03 13.38 -9.19
C ARG A 92 10.87 13.40 -10.47
#